data_AF-A0A9E0IS14-F1
#
_entry.id   AF-A0A9E0IS14-F1
#
_cell.length_a   1.000
_cell.length_b   1.000
_cell.length_c   1.000
_cell.angle_alpha   90.00
_cell.angle_beta   90.00
_cell.angle_gamma   90.00
#
_symmetry.space_group_name_H-M   'P 1'
#
loop_
_entity.id
_entity.type
_entity.pdbx_description
1 polymer ?
#
loop_
_entity_poly.entity_id
_entity_poly.type
_entity_poly.pdbx_seq_one_letter_code
_entity_poly.pdbx_strand_id
1 'polypeptide(L)'
;MRRACLGWIATVAVALLGARAGAQSRRYPAPTPDPDEVAESSSEYWERVLSPGRGPFAITLAKARRLIDGRAPAELREAIGMLDLALSRAGDLPDGLVARGWAKELLADWSGCAADYQRAHTVDPAYQPAPSLRPRGGLDHGAGVCLARAGRVDDAEVVLAAATATTEPSAELWLRLGEVHLAQGRLTEAVAEFDRALAVARTEEVITIQWMRLLAFDRARMPAEAGDAADVAAALDRNANRVLSPALPFVVPADQLYATALAMDAIGQPEVALPYFREYLRVAGSTPWRRRAEEHVAALRTLDLSARWSQLQWTAVVDAAAVRTALRKVLPAARRCLRAHPGLVLEVRWVHGSGLGVVVLGPGPRPPGPGAGGGVIGAAQPPTTAAAGPQVRTVLNLGHTDPTEATACTVAATRKLALPALAKGAWMQLRFPVVAD
;
A
#
# COMPACT_ATOMS: atom_id res chain seq x y z
N MET A 1 1.08 58.11 -50.30
CA MET A 1 2.21 58.90 -49.76
C MET A 1 1.97 59.54 -48.37
N ARG A 2 0.87 59.27 -47.65
CA ARG A 2 0.66 59.83 -46.28
C ARG A 2 0.90 58.85 -45.11
N ARG A 3 1.10 57.54 -45.34
CA ARG A 3 1.37 56.56 -44.28
C ARG A 3 2.87 56.29 -44.01
N ALA A 4 3.76 56.64 -44.94
CA ALA A 4 5.21 56.46 -44.76
C ALA A 4 5.87 57.58 -43.93
N CYS A 5 5.31 58.80 -43.91
CA CYS A 5 5.86 59.91 -43.12
C CYS A 5 5.50 59.83 -41.61
N LEU A 6 4.41 59.16 -41.24
CA LEU A 6 4.00 59.01 -39.83
C LEU A 6 4.86 57.97 -39.07
N GLY A 7 5.36 56.94 -39.77
CA GLY A 7 6.24 55.93 -39.16
C GLY A 7 7.62 56.48 -38.78
N TRP A 8 8.15 57.43 -39.57
CA TRP A 8 9.48 58.03 -39.35
C TRP A 8 9.47 59.05 -38.20
N ILE A 9 8.39 59.80 -38.03
CA ILE A 9 8.26 60.78 -36.93
C ILE A 9 8.10 60.05 -35.57
N ALA A 10 7.40 58.92 -35.53
CA ALA A 10 7.24 58.12 -34.32
C ALA A 10 8.54 57.43 -33.86
N THR A 11 9.36 56.95 -34.79
CA THR A 11 10.65 56.30 -34.47
C THR A 11 11.72 57.31 -34.02
N VAL A 12 11.74 58.51 -34.58
CA VAL A 12 12.66 59.59 -34.14
C VAL A 12 12.25 60.15 -32.77
N ALA A 13 10.96 60.25 -32.46
CA ALA A 13 10.48 60.71 -31.15
C ALA A 13 10.83 59.72 -30.01
N VAL A 14 10.72 58.40 -30.25
CA VAL A 14 11.09 57.37 -29.26
C VAL A 14 12.62 57.32 -29.04
N ALA A 15 13.42 57.53 -30.09
CA ALA A 15 14.88 57.59 -29.98
C ALA A 15 15.37 58.83 -29.20
N LEU A 16 14.72 60.00 -29.38
CA LEU A 16 15.07 61.23 -28.66
C LEU A 16 14.59 61.21 -27.19
N LEU A 17 13.51 60.49 -26.86
CA LEU A 17 13.07 60.26 -25.48
C LEU A 17 13.95 59.23 -24.76
N GLY A 18 14.37 58.15 -25.45
CA GLY A 18 15.30 57.15 -24.91
C GLY A 18 16.70 57.71 -24.65
N ALA A 19 17.19 58.61 -25.50
CA ALA A 19 18.48 59.28 -25.31
C ALA A 19 18.48 60.26 -24.11
N ARG A 20 17.36 60.98 -23.87
CA ARG A 20 17.22 61.85 -22.70
C ARG A 20 17.02 61.06 -21.40
N ALA A 21 16.25 59.97 -21.41
CA ALA A 21 16.08 59.10 -20.24
C ALA A 21 17.40 58.40 -19.86
N GLY A 22 18.18 57.93 -20.84
CA GLY A 22 19.51 57.35 -20.62
C GLY A 22 20.58 58.36 -20.17
N ALA A 23 20.47 59.62 -20.58
CA ALA A 23 21.35 60.70 -20.11
C ALA A 23 20.98 61.17 -18.69
N GLN A 24 19.69 61.17 -18.34
CA GLN A 24 19.21 61.54 -17.00
C GLN A 24 19.47 60.43 -15.97
N SER A 25 19.35 59.15 -16.34
CA SER A 25 19.72 58.01 -15.49
C SER A 25 21.23 57.84 -15.29
N ARG A 26 22.08 58.35 -16.20
CA ARG A 26 23.53 58.46 -15.99
C ARG A 26 23.93 59.64 -15.10
N ARG A 27 23.10 60.68 -15.05
CA ARG A 27 23.33 61.90 -14.24
C ARG A 27 22.81 61.74 -12.80
N TYR A 28 21.75 60.97 -12.64
CA TYR A 28 21.19 60.51 -11.37
C TYR A 28 20.99 58.99 -11.49
N PRO A 29 22.02 58.17 -11.20
CA PRO A 29 21.81 56.73 -11.08
C PRO A 29 20.70 56.47 -10.06
N ALA A 30 19.88 55.42 -10.30
CA ALA A 30 18.96 54.97 -9.26
C ALA A 30 19.76 54.84 -7.97
N PRO A 31 19.30 55.44 -6.85
CA PRO A 31 20.01 55.33 -5.60
C PRO A 31 20.29 53.84 -5.38
N THR A 32 21.55 53.51 -5.11
CA THR A 32 21.89 52.15 -4.67
C THR A 32 20.91 51.82 -3.56
N PRO A 33 20.14 50.70 -3.65
CA PRO A 33 19.18 50.34 -2.63
C PRO A 33 19.85 50.52 -1.29
N ASP A 34 19.33 51.45 -0.49
CA ASP A 34 19.98 51.81 0.76
C ASP A 34 20.13 50.50 1.56
N PRO A 35 21.34 50.07 1.89
CA PRO A 35 21.55 48.84 2.63
C PRO A 35 20.69 48.78 3.89
N ASP A 36 20.44 49.95 4.50
CA ASP A 36 19.61 50.07 5.68
C ASP A 36 18.12 49.97 5.34
N GLU A 37 17.65 50.50 4.22
CA GLU A 37 16.25 50.39 3.77
C GLU A 37 15.91 48.97 3.26
N VAL A 38 16.88 48.30 2.61
CA VAL A 38 16.77 46.88 2.25
C VAL A 38 16.86 45.99 3.50
N ALA A 39 17.77 46.30 4.42
CA ALA A 39 17.86 45.60 5.71
C ALA A 39 16.60 45.82 6.54
N GLU A 40 16.01 47.01 6.55
CA GLU A 40 14.76 47.31 7.26
C GLU A 40 13.57 46.63 6.61
N SER A 41 13.41 46.70 5.28
CA SER A 41 12.30 46.01 4.59
C SER A 41 12.37 44.48 4.69
N SER A 42 13.55 43.92 4.99
CA SER A 42 13.77 42.49 5.29
C SER A 42 14.00 42.20 6.79
N SER A 43 13.86 43.20 7.65
CA SER A 43 14.14 43.09 9.09
C SER A 43 13.01 42.39 9.82
N GLU A 44 13.35 41.39 10.64
CA GLU A 44 12.44 40.79 11.63
C GLU A 44 11.79 41.83 12.55
N TYR A 45 12.36 43.04 12.69
CA TYR A 45 11.82 44.12 13.51
C TYR A 45 10.43 44.56 13.03
N TRP A 46 10.27 44.89 11.74
CA TRP A 46 8.98 45.36 11.23
C TRP A 46 7.95 44.24 11.18
N GLU A 47 8.37 42.99 10.99
CA GLU A 47 7.48 41.84 11.10
C GLU A 47 6.99 41.61 12.53
N ARG A 48 7.85 41.80 13.55
CA ARG A 48 7.45 41.77 14.97
C ARG A 48 6.55 42.94 15.36
N VAL A 49 6.72 44.11 14.75
CA VAL A 49 5.88 45.29 14.99
C VAL A 49 4.51 45.14 14.32
N LEU A 50 4.47 44.66 13.07
CA LEU A 50 3.23 44.45 12.31
C LEU A 50 2.48 43.18 12.72
N SER A 51 3.16 42.21 13.33
CA SER A 51 2.59 40.92 13.75
C SER A 51 3.22 40.42 15.06
N PRO A 52 2.94 41.09 16.20
CA PRO A 52 3.58 40.79 17.49
C PRO A 52 3.36 39.34 17.98
N GLY A 53 2.34 38.65 17.48
CA GLY A 53 2.09 37.23 17.78
C GLY A 53 2.98 36.23 17.02
N ARG A 54 3.65 36.61 15.92
CA ARG A 54 4.40 35.67 15.06
C ARG A 54 5.65 35.09 15.71
N GLY A 55 6.40 35.90 16.47
CA GLY A 55 7.61 35.43 17.16
C GLY A 55 7.31 34.35 18.21
N PRO A 56 6.40 34.60 19.18
CA PRO A 56 5.95 33.58 20.12
C PRO A 56 5.36 32.35 19.42
N PHE A 57 4.59 32.55 18.35
CA PHE A 57 4.02 31.46 17.55
C PHE A 57 5.09 30.57 16.93
N ALA A 58 6.16 31.14 16.35
CA ALA A 58 7.24 30.36 15.73
C ALA A 58 7.93 29.42 16.74
N ILE A 59 8.13 29.88 17.98
CA ILE A 59 8.68 29.06 19.07
C ILE A 59 7.72 27.93 19.44
N THR A 60 6.42 28.24 19.58
CA THR A 60 5.39 27.22 19.84
C THR A 60 5.32 26.18 18.73
N LEU A 61 5.32 26.62 17.47
CA LEU A 61 5.31 25.74 16.30
C LEU A 61 6.53 24.81 16.28
N ALA A 62 7.73 25.34 16.56
CA ALA A 62 8.95 24.53 16.61
C ALA A 62 8.88 23.46 17.72
N LYS A 63 8.35 23.79 18.91
CA LYS A 63 8.14 22.80 19.97
C LYS A 63 7.07 21.76 19.56
N ALA A 64 5.94 22.21 19.01
CA ALA A 64 4.86 21.33 18.56
C ALA A 64 5.35 20.34 17.50
N ARG A 65 6.18 20.77 16.55
CA ARG A 65 6.79 19.90 15.54
C ARG A 65 7.63 18.77 16.14
N ARG A 66 8.47 19.08 17.14
CA ARG A 66 9.27 18.05 17.83
C ARG A 66 8.40 17.00 18.51
N LEU A 67 7.27 17.41 19.10
CA LEU A 67 6.29 16.50 19.69
C LEU A 67 5.60 15.65 18.60
N ILE A 68 5.28 16.23 17.44
CA ILE A 68 4.68 15.51 16.32
C ILE A 68 5.64 14.47 15.74
N ASP A 69 6.92 14.81 15.63
CA ASP A 69 7.97 13.90 15.15
C ASP A 69 8.16 12.69 16.08
N GLY A 70 7.90 12.85 17.38
CA GLY A 70 7.91 11.76 18.36
C GLY A 70 6.80 10.73 18.17
N ARG A 71 5.71 11.08 17.46
CA ARG A 71 4.54 10.21 17.13
C ARG A 71 3.81 9.60 18.33
N ALA A 72 4.19 9.92 19.56
CA ALA A 72 3.52 9.38 20.74
C ALA A 72 2.12 10.01 20.87
N PRO A 73 1.04 9.23 21.08
CA PRO A 73 -0.32 9.79 21.16
C PRO A 73 -0.48 10.89 22.21
N ALA A 74 0.25 10.85 23.33
CA ALA A 74 0.25 11.90 24.34
C ALA A 74 0.89 13.20 23.82
N GLU A 75 2.05 13.10 23.17
CA GLU A 75 2.78 14.22 22.59
C GLU A 75 2.00 14.87 21.44
N LEU A 76 1.32 14.06 20.62
CA LEU A 76 0.44 14.55 19.55
C LEU A 76 -0.71 15.39 20.11
N ARG A 77 -1.34 14.94 21.20
CA ARG A 77 -2.41 15.72 21.87
C ARG A 77 -1.87 17.00 22.51
N GLU A 78 -0.68 16.96 23.12
CA GLU A 78 -0.01 18.17 23.63
C GLU A 78 0.27 19.16 22.49
N ALA A 79 0.82 18.70 21.36
CA ALA A 79 1.09 19.52 20.19
C ALA A 79 -0.18 20.18 19.66
N ILE A 80 -1.30 19.45 19.57
CA ILE A 80 -2.60 20.00 19.16
C ILE A 80 -3.04 21.11 20.11
N GLY A 81 -3.04 20.87 21.43
CA GLY A 81 -3.45 21.88 22.41
C GLY A 81 -2.56 23.13 22.41
N MET A 82 -1.25 22.95 22.20
CA MET A 82 -0.31 24.06 22.02
C MET A 82 -0.64 24.89 20.77
N LEU A 83 -0.92 24.23 19.64
CA LEU A 83 -1.24 24.88 18.37
C LEU A 83 -2.62 25.55 18.40
N ASP A 84 -3.61 24.94 19.06
CA ASP A 84 -4.92 25.56 19.30
C ASP A 84 -4.79 26.89 20.02
N LEU A 85 -4.02 26.89 21.11
CA LEU A 85 -3.78 28.09 21.90
C LEU A 85 -3.00 29.14 21.11
N ALA A 86 -2.01 28.72 20.32
CA ALA A 86 -1.21 29.63 19.51
C ALA A 86 -2.03 30.27 18.38
N LEU A 87 -2.82 29.49 17.65
CA LEU A 87 -3.70 29.95 16.57
C LEU A 87 -4.82 30.85 17.11
N SER A 88 -5.36 30.59 18.31
CA SER A 88 -6.37 31.47 18.92
C SER A 88 -5.86 32.89 19.23
N ARG A 89 -4.54 33.05 19.39
CA ARG A 89 -3.89 34.35 19.70
C ARG A 89 -3.30 35.03 18.47
N ALA A 90 -2.66 34.25 17.60
CA ALA A 90 -1.94 34.75 16.44
C ALA A 90 -2.82 34.82 15.18
N GLY A 91 -4.03 34.26 15.22
CA GLY A 91 -4.88 34.06 14.06
C GLY A 91 -4.57 32.74 13.34
N ASP A 92 -5.39 32.43 12.34
CA ASP A 92 -5.26 31.24 11.51
C ASP A 92 -4.02 31.35 10.61
N LEU A 93 -2.87 30.86 11.07
CA LEU A 93 -1.62 30.82 10.32
C LEU A 93 -1.47 29.47 9.59
N PRO A 94 -1.18 29.44 8.28
CA PRO A 94 -1.11 28.19 7.50
C PRO A 94 -0.17 27.14 8.09
N ASP A 95 1.04 27.51 8.51
CA ASP A 95 2.01 26.57 9.12
C ASP A 95 1.47 25.89 10.39
N GLY A 96 0.69 26.62 11.20
CA GLY A 96 0.11 26.10 12.44
C GLY A 96 -1.07 25.18 12.17
N LEU A 97 -1.93 25.57 11.21
CA LEU A 97 -3.04 24.74 10.75
C LEU A 97 -2.52 23.43 10.16
N VAL A 98 -1.48 23.47 9.31
CA VAL A 98 -0.90 22.26 8.74
C VAL A 98 -0.27 21.37 9.80
N ALA A 99 0.49 21.94 10.75
CA ALA A 99 1.07 21.16 11.84
C ALA A 99 -0.02 20.50 12.71
N ARG A 100 -1.11 21.22 13.00
CA ARG A 100 -2.23 20.72 13.79
C ARG A 100 -2.99 19.63 13.02
N GLY A 101 -3.25 19.85 11.74
CA GLY A 101 -3.88 18.89 10.83
C GLY A 101 -3.08 17.60 10.74
N TRP A 102 -1.74 17.69 10.65
CA TRP A 102 -0.88 16.52 10.64
C TRP A 102 -0.90 15.75 11.96
N ALA A 103 -0.88 16.45 13.10
CA ALA A 103 -1.01 15.82 14.40
C ALA A 103 -2.36 15.06 14.54
N LYS A 104 -3.45 15.66 14.06
CA LYS A 104 -4.79 15.05 14.01
C LYS A 104 -4.83 13.84 13.07
N GLU A 105 -4.21 13.93 11.90
CA GLU A 105 -4.08 12.81 10.95
C GLU A 105 -3.44 11.58 11.61
N LEU A 106 -2.36 11.78 12.37
CA LEU A 106 -1.65 10.71 13.08
C LEU A 106 -2.47 10.10 14.23
N LEU A 107 -3.36 10.89 14.82
CA LEU A 107 -4.32 10.43 15.82
C LEU A 107 -5.60 9.84 15.19
N ALA A 108 -5.69 9.77 13.86
CA ALA A 108 -6.87 9.36 13.12
C ALA A 108 -8.12 10.25 13.37
N ASP A 109 -7.92 11.51 13.78
CA ASP A 109 -8.97 12.54 13.74
C ASP A 109 -9.08 13.07 12.30
N TRP A 110 -9.72 12.28 11.45
CA TRP A 110 -9.83 12.53 10.01
C TRP A 110 -10.62 13.80 9.70
N SER A 111 -11.73 14.04 10.41
CA SER A 111 -12.55 15.25 10.23
C SER A 111 -11.79 16.51 10.64
N GLY A 112 -11.08 16.47 11.77
CA GLY A 112 -10.27 17.61 12.23
C GLY A 112 -9.04 17.86 11.35
N CYS A 113 -8.40 16.81 10.85
CA CYS A 113 -7.33 16.90 9.85
C CYS A 113 -7.81 17.62 8.58
N ALA A 114 -8.92 17.15 8.00
CA ALA A 114 -9.49 17.73 6.78
C ALA A 114 -9.81 19.21 6.96
N ALA A 115 -10.45 19.57 8.08
CA ALA A 115 -10.80 20.95 8.38
C ALA A 115 -9.57 21.87 8.46
N ASP A 116 -8.48 21.40 9.08
CA ASP A 116 -7.26 22.19 9.21
C ASP A 116 -6.56 22.41 7.85
N TYR A 117 -6.46 21.38 7.02
CA TYR A 117 -5.85 21.51 5.68
C TYR A 117 -6.70 22.40 4.74
N GLN A 118 -8.03 22.24 4.75
CA GLN A 118 -8.93 23.12 3.98
C GLN A 118 -8.86 24.57 4.47
N ARG A 119 -8.77 24.77 5.80
CA ARG A 119 -8.63 26.10 6.37
C ARG A 119 -7.30 26.73 5.97
N ALA A 120 -6.20 25.97 5.97
CA ALA A 120 -4.89 26.45 5.54
C ALA A 120 -4.94 26.91 4.07
N HIS A 121 -5.56 26.14 3.18
CA HIS A 121 -5.75 26.51 1.77
C HIS A 121 -6.62 27.77 1.63
N THR A 122 -7.70 27.88 2.42
CA THR A 122 -8.60 29.04 2.38
C THR A 122 -7.90 30.33 2.83
N VAL A 123 -7.02 30.23 3.83
CA VAL A 123 -6.26 31.37 4.36
C VAL A 123 -5.22 31.85 3.35
N ASP A 124 -4.50 30.92 2.72
CA ASP A 124 -3.52 31.24 1.69
C ASP A 124 -3.50 30.12 0.62
N PRO A 125 -4.19 30.32 -0.52
CA PRO A 125 -4.20 29.35 -1.61
C PRO A 125 -2.85 29.14 -2.28
N ALA A 126 -1.91 30.08 -2.13
CA ALA A 126 -0.56 29.99 -2.67
C ALA A 126 0.43 29.37 -1.68
N TYR A 127 0.02 29.13 -0.43
CA TYR A 127 0.88 28.58 0.61
C TYR A 127 1.37 27.18 0.24
N GLN A 128 2.69 27.02 0.30
CA GLN A 128 3.36 25.74 0.11
C GLN A 128 3.92 25.28 1.45
N PRO A 129 3.42 24.16 2.01
CA PRO A 129 3.95 23.64 3.26
C PRO A 129 5.45 23.38 3.15
N ALA A 130 6.17 23.78 4.21
CA ALA A 130 7.58 23.41 4.36
C ALA A 130 7.73 21.89 4.19
N PRO A 131 8.83 21.38 3.58
CA PRO A 131 9.01 19.94 3.37
C PRO A 131 8.82 19.08 4.62
N SER A 132 9.17 19.63 5.79
CA SER A 132 9.00 19.00 7.11
C SER A 132 7.56 18.95 7.64
N LEU A 133 6.63 19.69 7.01
CA LEU A 133 5.20 19.68 7.31
C LEU A 133 4.34 19.21 6.14
N ARG A 134 4.92 18.80 5.02
CA ARG A 134 4.13 18.49 3.82
C ARG A 134 3.13 17.38 4.09
N PRO A 135 1.81 17.68 4.10
CA PRO A 135 0.82 16.66 3.85
C PRO A 135 1.16 16.06 2.48
N ARG A 136 1.06 14.74 2.34
CA ARG A 136 1.46 14.06 1.09
C ARG A 136 0.80 14.76 -0.09
N GLY A 137 1.59 15.17 -1.08
CA GLY A 137 1.12 15.83 -2.32
C GLY A 137 0.36 17.16 -2.17
N GLY A 138 0.45 17.86 -1.04
CA GLY A 138 -0.11 19.22 -0.87
C GLY A 138 -1.35 19.27 0.03
N LEU A 139 -1.85 20.49 0.29
CA LEU A 139 -2.99 20.72 1.20
C LEU A 139 -4.26 20.02 0.74
N ASP A 140 -4.64 20.21 -0.53
CA ASP A 140 -5.91 19.67 -1.05
C ASP A 140 -5.87 18.14 -1.16
N HIS A 141 -4.71 17.58 -1.53
CA HIS A 141 -4.53 16.13 -1.50
C HIS A 141 -4.66 15.60 -0.06
N GLY A 142 -3.98 16.22 0.92
CA GLY A 142 -4.11 15.84 2.33
C GLY A 142 -5.54 15.97 2.86
N ALA A 143 -6.23 17.07 2.52
CA ALA A 143 -7.62 17.31 2.89
C ALA A 143 -8.54 16.25 2.29
N GLY A 144 -8.38 15.95 1.01
CA GLY A 144 -9.09 14.91 0.29
C GLY A 144 -8.94 13.55 1.00
N VAL A 145 -7.71 13.11 1.27
CA VAL A 145 -7.45 11.85 1.98
C VAL A 145 -8.11 11.81 3.36
N CYS A 146 -8.03 12.91 4.11
CA CYS A 146 -8.66 13.00 5.42
C CYS A 146 -10.20 12.97 5.34
N LEU A 147 -10.82 13.68 4.39
CA LEU A 147 -12.27 13.60 4.15
C LEU A 147 -12.71 12.18 3.80
N ALA A 148 -11.93 11.54 2.94
CA ALA A 148 -12.17 10.19 2.47
C ALA A 148 -12.15 9.20 3.66
N ARG A 149 -11.12 9.26 4.51
CA ARG A 149 -11.03 8.43 5.73
C ARG A 149 -12.07 8.78 6.80
N ALA A 150 -12.60 10.00 6.79
CA ALA A 150 -13.72 10.39 7.63
C ALA A 150 -15.07 9.81 7.14
N GLY A 151 -15.09 9.11 6.00
CA GLY A 151 -16.31 8.61 5.35
C GLY A 151 -17.06 9.68 4.56
N ARG A 152 -16.52 10.89 4.43
CA ARG A 152 -17.07 11.99 3.64
C ARG A 152 -16.59 11.89 2.20
N VAL A 153 -16.94 10.79 1.54
CA VAL A 153 -16.40 10.40 0.23
C VAL A 153 -16.75 11.40 -0.87
N ASP A 154 -17.97 11.95 -0.87
CA ASP A 154 -18.39 12.95 -1.85
C ASP A 154 -17.65 14.29 -1.70
N ASP A 155 -17.35 14.69 -0.46
CA ASP A 155 -16.53 15.89 -0.23
C ASP A 155 -15.07 15.67 -0.64
N ALA A 156 -14.55 14.45 -0.42
CA ALA A 156 -13.20 14.08 -0.85
C ALA A 156 -13.06 14.14 -2.38
N GLU A 157 -14.08 13.69 -3.11
CA GLU A 157 -14.13 13.81 -4.57
C GLU A 157 -13.97 15.25 -5.02
N VAL A 158 -14.79 16.16 -4.49
CA VAL A 158 -14.78 17.58 -4.90
C VAL A 158 -13.38 18.18 -4.71
N VAL A 159 -12.76 17.94 -3.56
CA VAL A 159 -11.43 18.47 -3.22
C VAL A 159 -10.34 17.84 -4.10
N LEU A 160 -10.33 16.51 -4.24
CA LEU A 160 -9.30 15.82 -5.04
C LEU A 160 -9.44 16.13 -6.52
N ALA A 161 -10.67 16.17 -7.06
CA ALA A 161 -10.92 16.53 -8.45
C ALA A 161 -10.45 17.96 -8.74
N ALA A 162 -10.70 18.93 -7.85
CA ALA A 162 -10.17 20.28 -8.00
C ALA A 162 -8.63 20.30 -8.02
N ALA A 163 -7.98 19.50 -7.16
CA ALA A 163 -6.52 19.40 -7.12
C ALA A 163 -5.92 18.80 -8.42
N THR A 164 -6.68 17.98 -9.16
CA THR A 164 -6.21 17.44 -10.45
C THR A 164 -6.12 18.49 -11.56
N ALA A 165 -6.73 19.66 -11.38
CA ALA A 165 -6.65 20.79 -12.33
C ALA A 165 -5.30 21.54 -12.29
N THR A 166 -4.34 21.07 -11.48
CA THR A 166 -2.97 21.60 -11.47
C THR A 166 -2.21 21.23 -12.75
N THR A 167 -1.13 21.94 -13.06
CA THR A 167 -0.39 21.78 -14.32
C THR A 167 0.19 20.37 -14.50
N GLU A 168 0.59 19.72 -13.41
CA GLU A 168 1.20 18.37 -13.40
C GLU A 168 0.67 17.55 -12.21
N PRO A 169 -0.53 16.96 -12.32
CA PRO A 169 -1.09 16.15 -11.25
C PRO A 169 -0.27 14.86 -11.07
N SER A 170 0.12 14.58 -9.83
CA SER A 170 0.92 13.41 -9.49
C SER A 170 0.14 12.09 -9.62
N ALA A 171 0.84 10.97 -9.83
CA ALA A 171 0.23 9.62 -9.86
C ALA A 171 -0.57 9.31 -8.59
N GLU A 172 -0.04 9.73 -7.44
CA GLU A 172 -0.69 9.56 -6.15
C GLU A 172 -2.04 10.29 -6.07
N LEU A 173 -2.15 11.49 -6.63
CA LEU A 173 -3.40 12.24 -6.64
C LEU A 173 -4.48 11.54 -7.49
N TRP A 174 -4.11 11.06 -8.68
CA TRP A 174 -4.98 10.24 -9.52
C TRP A 174 -5.38 8.93 -8.85
N LEU A 175 -4.44 8.26 -8.16
CA LEU A 175 -4.72 7.07 -7.36
C LEU A 175 -5.76 7.35 -6.27
N ARG A 176 -5.64 8.45 -5.51
CA ARG A 176 -6.63 8.81 -4.49
C ARG A 176 -8.01 9.10 -5.07
N LEU A 177 -8.09 9.81 -6.20
CA LEU A 177 -9.37 10.06 -6.86
C LEU A 177 -10.00 8.75 -7.38
N GLY A 178 -9.19 7.84 -7.92
CA GLY A 178 -9.66 6.52 -8.33
C GLY A 178 -10.17 5.67 -7.16
N GLU A 179 -9.52 5.71 -6.00
CA GLU A 179 -10.01 5.08 -4.77
C GLU A 179 -11.35 5.68 -4.31
N VAL A 180 -11.56 7.00 -4.47
CA VAL A 180 -12.83 7.68 -4.12
C VAL A 180 -13.95 7.19 -5.01
N HIS A 181 -13.71 7.15 -6.32
CA HIS A 181 -14.65 6.60 -7.29
C HIS A 181 -14.95 5.12 -7.03
N LEU A 182 -13.94 4.34 -6.65
CA LEU A 182 -14.11 2.93 -6.30
C LEU A 182 -14.98 2.75 -5.05
N ALA A 183 -14.81 3.60 -4.04
CA ALA A 183 -15.63 3.61 -2.83
C ALA A 183 -17.10 4.01 -3.12
N GLN A 184 -17.31 4.92 -4.08
CA GLN A 184 -18.65 5.30 -4.57
C GLN A 184 -19.27 4.27 -5.53
N GLY A 185 -18.50 3.24 -5.94
CA GLY A 185 -18.90 2.25 -6.92
C GLY A 185 -18.97 2.76 -8.37
N ARG A 186 -18.37 3.91 -8.64
CA ARG A 186 -18.17 4.47 -9.98
C ARG A 186 -16.94 3.85 -10.63
N LEU A 187 -17.09 2.60 -11.03
CA LEU A 187 -15.97 1.74 -11.43
C LEU A 187 -15.30 2.19 -12.73
N THR A 188 -16.07 2.71 -13.68
CA THR A 188 -15.54 3.21 -14.96
C THR A 188 -14.63 4.42 -14.73
N GLU A 189 -15.07 5.35 -13.90
CA GLU A 189 -14.30 6.52 -13.51
C GLU A 189 -13.08 6.09 -12.68
N ALA A 190 -13.21 5.15 -11.75
CA ALA A 190 -12.09 4.63 -10.97
C ALA A 190 -10.96 4.08 -11.87
N VAL A 191 -11.32 3.24 -12.86
CA VAL A 191 -10.36 2.70 -13.83
C VAL A 191 -9.70 3.82 -14.63
N ALA A 192 -10.47 4.80 -15.12
CA ALA A 192 -9.93 5.92 -15.87
C ALA A 192 -8.91 6.73 -15.06
N GLU A 193 -9.17 6.96 -13.76
CA GLU A 193 -8.23 7.65 -12.89
C GLU A 193 -6.97 6.80 -12.59
N PHE A 194 -7.11 5.48 -12.44
CA PHE A 194 -5.94 4.61 -12.30
C PHE A 194 -5.09 4.55 -13.57
N ASP A 195 -5.70 4.61 -14.75
CA ASP A 195 -4.98 4.67 -16.01
C ASP A 195 -4.19 5.99 -16.15
N ARG A 196 -4.79 7.11 -15.73
CA ARG A 196 -4.07 8.40 -15.61
C ARG A 196 -2.94 8.33 -14.59
N ALA A 197 -3.17 7.67 -13.45
CA ALA A 197 -2.14 7.46 -12.44
C ALA A 197 -0.94 6.69 -13.01
N LEU A 198 -1.19 5.58 -13.73
CA LEU A 198 -0.13 4.78 -14.37
C LEU A 198 0.65 5.56 -15.42
N ALA A 199 0.00 6.45 -16.17
CA ALA A 199 0.66 7.25 -17.21
C ALA A 199 1.75 8.18 -16.66
N VAL A 200 1.68 8.56 -15.39
CA VAL A 200 2.65 9.44 -14.72
C VAL A 200 3.32 8.78 -13.50
N ALA A 201 3.10 7.47 -13.28
CA ALA A 201 3.62 6.73 -12.15
C ALA A 201 5.11 6.40 -12.28
N ARG A 202 5.80 6.42 -11.15
CA ARG A 202 7.10 5.78 -10.97
C ARG A 202 6.91 4.34 -10.51
N THR A 203 7.94 3.50 -10.68
CA THR A 203 7.90 2.05 -10.45
C THR A 203 7.23 1.61 -9.15
N GLU A 204 7.45 2.33 -8.04
CA GLU A 204 6.87 2.01 -6.74
C GLU A 204 5.35 2.23 -6.66
N GLU A 205 4.84 3.24 -7.37
CA GLU A 205 3.42 3.61 -7.39
C GLU A 205 2.62 2.62 -8.24
N VAL A 206 3.24 2.04 -9.27
CA VAL A 206 2.62 1.05 -10.17
C VAL A 206 2.02 -0.13 -9.41
N ILE A 207 2.70 -0.62 -8.37
CA ILE A 207 2.24 -1.81 -7.64
C ILE A 207 0.88 -1.56 -6.99
N THR A 208 0.74 -0.46 -6.25
CA THR A 208 -0.53 -0.10 -5.58
C THR A 208 -1.62 0.16 -6.61
N ILE A 209 -1.29 0.86 -7.70
CA ILE A 209 -2.26 1.17 -8.75
C ILE A 209 -2.77 -0.11 -9.41
N GLN A 210 -1.92 -1.10 -9.67
CA GLN A 210 -2.36 -2.37 -10.27
C GLN A 210 -3.23 -3.19 -9.31
N TRP A 211 -2.95 -3.19 -8.01
CA TRP A 211 -3.86 -3.81 -7.02
C TRP A 211 -5.23 -3.12 -7.00
N MET A 212 -5.29 -1.80 -7.14
CA MET A 212 -6.55 -1.05 -7.22
C MET A 212 -7.29 -1.26 -8.53
N ARG A 213 -6.58 -1.37 -9.66
CA ARG A 213 -7.17 -1.74 -10.95
C ARG A 213 -7.76 -3.15 -10.93
N LEU A 214 -7.05 -4.12 -10.36
CA LEU A 214 -7.58 -5.48 -10.16
C LEU A 214 -8.91 -5.44 -9.41
N LEU A 215 -8.96 -4.71 -8.28
CA LEU A 215 -10.19 -4.57 -7.50
C LEU A 215 -11.32 -3.91 -8.32
N ALA A 216 -11.02 -2.85 -9.06
CA ALA A 216 -11.99 -2.14 -9.89
C ALA A 216 -12.54 -3.02 -11.03
N PHE A 217 -11.67 -3.67 -11.79
CA PHE A 217 -12.04 -4.55 -12.91
C PHE A 217 -12.83 -5.78 -12.44
N ASP A 218 -12.44 -6.36 -11.31
CA ASP A 218 -13.18 -7.48 -10.73
C ASP A 218 -14.61 -7.09 -10.36
N ARG A 219 -14.79 -5.92 -9.73
CA ARG A 219 -16.12 -5.37 -9.41
C ARG A 219 -16.90 -4.99 -10.67
N ALA A 220 -16.20 -4.55 -11.72
CA ALA A 220 -16.78 -4.16 -13.00
C ALA A 220 -17.13 -5.38 -13.87
N ARG A 221 -16.79 -6.60 -13.44
CA ARG A 221 -16.96 -7.85 -14.19
C ARG A 221 -16.20 -7.85 -15.52
N MET A 222 -14.97 -7.35 -15.49
CA MET A 222 -14.03 -7.30 -16.60
C MET A 222 -12.88 -8.29 -16.34
N PRO A 223 -13.09 -9.60 -16.56
CA PRO A 223 -12.16 -10.63 -16.09
C PRO A 223 -10.83 -10.68 -16.84
N ALA A 224 -10.79 -10.25 -18.11
CA ALA A 224 -9.54 -10.21 -18.87
C ALA A 224 -8.61 -9.14 -18.32
N GLU A 225 -9.14 -7.93 -18.15
CA GLU A 225 -8.43 -6.76 -17.62
C GLU A 225 -8.08 -6.95 -16.14
N ALA A 226 -8.94 -7.60 -15.37
CA ALA A 226 -8.62 -8.02 -14.00
C ALA A 226 -7.43 -8.99 -13.99
N GLY A 227 -7.40 -9.98 -14.90
CA GLY A 227 -6.29 -10.91 -15.06
C GLY A 227 -4.98 -10.20 -15.39
N ASP A 228 -5.00 -9.29 -16.36
CA ASP A 228 -3.82 -8.50 -16.75
C ASP A 228 -3.28 -7.66 -15.58
N ALA A 229 -4.17 -7.00 -14.83
CA ALA A 229 -3.79 -6.24 -13.64
C ALA A 229 -3.22 -7.14 -12.53
N ALA A 230 -3.82 -8.31 -12.31
CA ALA A 230 -3.35 -9.31 -11.36
C ALA A 230 -1.95 -9.83 -11.70
N ASP A 231 -1.70 -10.15 -12.96
CA ASP A 231 -0.40 -10.66 -13.44
C ASP A 231 0.71 -9.63 -13.22
N VAL A 232 0.47 -8.36 -13.57
CA VAL A 232 1.44 -7.27 -13.35
C VAL A 232 1.66 -7.06 -11.84
N ALA A 233 0.60 -7.01 -11.04
CA ALA A 233 0.72 -6.79 -9.61
C ALA A 233 1.47 -7.94 -8.92
N ALA A 234 1.13 -9.19 -9.22
CA ALA A 234 1.79 -10.38 -8.67
C ALA A 234 3.25 -10.51 -9.10
N ALA A 235 3.60 -10.06 -10.32
CA ALA A 235 4.98 -10.04 -10.79
C ALA A 235 5.86 -9.07 -9.99
N LEU A 236 5.32 -7.90 -9.65
CA LEU A 236 6.02 -6.84 -8.90
C LEU A 236 5.96 -7.06 -7.37
N ASP A 237 4.90 -7.70 -6.87
CA ASP A 237 4.62 -7.92 -5.45
C ASP A 237 4.18 -9.36 -5.17
N ARG A 238 5.13 -10.29 -5.31
CA ARG A 238 4.91 -11.74 -5.19
C ARG A 238 4.36 -12.22 -3.85
N ASN A 239 4.43 -11.37 -2.82
CA ASN A 239 3.97 -11.69 -1.47
C ASN A 239 2.74 -10.86 -1.07
N ALA A 240 2.17 -10.08 -1.99
CA ALA A 240 1.08 -9.14 -1.73
C ALA A 240 1.38 -8.20 -0.54
N ASN A 241 2.64 -7.80 -0.38
CA ASN A 241 3.09 -6.94 0.71
C ASN A 241 2.34 -5.60 0.68
N ARG A 242 2.08 -5.03 -0.50
CA ARG A 242 1.36 -3.75 -0.63
C ARG A 242 -0.09 -3.81 -0.16
N VAL A 243 -0.69 -5.00 -0.16
CA VAL A 243 -2.06 -5.20 0.30
C VAL A 243 -2.06 -5.59 1.77
N LEU A 244 -1.12 -6.43 2.21
CA LEU A 244 -1.05 -6.92 3.59
C LEU A 244 -0.43 -5.91 4.58
N SER A 245 0.60 -5.16 4.18
CA SER A 245 1.34 -4.24 5.04
C SER A 245 2.23 -3.24 4.25
N PRO A 246 1.88 -1.94 4.20
CA PRO A 246 0.71 -1.31 4.83
C PRO A 246 -0.60 -1.76 4.16
N ALA A 247 -1.70 -1.71 4.90
CA ALA A 247 -3.04 -1.87 4.32
C ALA A 247 -3.27 -0.82 3.22
N LEU A 248 -4.08 -1.18 2.22
CA LEU A 248 -4.41 -0.26 1.14
C LEU A 248 -5.03 1.00 1.73
N PRO A 249 -4.53 2.19 1.37
CA PRO A 249 -5.08 3.41 1.89
C PRO A 249 -6.53 3.52 1.42
N PHE A 250 -7.39 4.00 2.31
CA PHE A 250 -8.69 4.52 1.92
C PHE A 250 -9.68 3.49 1.28
N VAL A 251 -9.50 2.20 1.58
CA VAL A 251 -10.59 1.22 1.48
C VAL A 251 -11.36 1.15 2.79
N VAL A 252 -12.68 0.92 2.71
CA VAL A 252 -13.49 0.56 3.89
C VAL A 252 -12.84 -0.68 4.54
N PRO A 253 -12.77 -0.82 5.88
CA PRO A 253 -12.07 -1.95 6.50
C PRO A 253 -12.49 -3.33 5.99
N ALA A 254 -13.77 -3.50 5.62
CA ALA A 254 -14.23 -4.73 4.97
C ALA A 254 -13.60 -4.92 3.58
N ASP A 255 -13.50 -3.87 2.76
CA ASP A 255 -12.94 -3.93 1.42
C ASP A 255 -11.44 -4.29 1.40
N GLN A 256 -10.71 -4.05 2.49
CA GLN A 256 -9.37 -4.59 2.69
C GLN A 256 -9.34 -6.12 2.64
N LEU A 257 -10.36 -6.80 3.19
CA LEU A 257 -10.46 -8.27 3.12
C LEU A 257 -10.69 -8.74 1.69
N TYR A 258 -11.55 -8.02 0.95
CA TYR A 258 -11.82 -8.31 -0.46
C TYR A 258 -10.55 -8.17 -1.31
N ALA A 259 -9.85 -7.04 -1.16
CA ALA A 259 -8.61 -6.78 -1.88
C ALA A 259 -7.52 -7.80 -1.51
N THR A 260 -7.39 -8.14 -0.23
CA THR A 260 -6.47 -9.20 0.22
C THR A 260 -6.82 -10.55 -0.41
N ALA A 261 -8.10 -10.89 -0.51
CA ALA A 261 -8.54 -12.14 -1.13
C ALA A 261 -8.15 -12.20 -2.61
N LEU A 262 -8.42 -11.14 -3.38
CA LEU A 262 -7.99 -11.04 -4.78
C LEU A 262 -6.47 -11.13 -4.93
N ALA A 263 -5.73 -10.45 -4.06
CA ALA A 263 -4.27 -10.48 -4.10
C ALA A 263 -3.70 -11.88 -3.81
N MET A 264 -4.27 -12.60 -2.85
CA MET A 264 -3.88 -13.98 -2.53
C MET A 264 -4.15 -14.93 -3.70
N ASP A 265 -5.27 -14.77 -4.40
CA ASP A 265 -5.58 -15.53 -5.60
C ASP A 265 -4.58 -15.23 -6.73
N ALA A 266 -4.34 -13.94 -6.99
CA ALA A 266 -3.39 -13.45 -8.00
C ALA A 266 -1.95 -13.95 -7.79
N ILE A 267 -1.47 -14.03 -6.55
CA ILE A 267 -0.11 -14.56 -6.26
C ILE A 267 -0.06 -16.10 -6.22
N GLY A 268 -1.10 -16.79 -6.68
CA GLY A 268 -1.14 -18.24 -6.78
C GLY A 268 -1.39 -18.97 -5.46
N GLN A 269 -2.06 -18.31 -4.52
CA GLN A 269 -2.49 -18.86 -3.23
C GLN A 269 -4.04 -18.82 -3.08
N PRO A 270 -4.81 -19.43 -4.01
CA PRO A 270 -6.28 -19.43 -3.98
C PRO A 270 -6.85 -20.07 -2.70
N GLU A 271 -6.13 -21.05 -2.11
CA GLU A 271 -6.50 -21.64 -0.82
C GLU A 271 -6.50 -20.61 0.33
N VAL A 272 -5.66 -19.58 0.26
CA VAL A 272 -5.58 -18.50 1.26
C VAL A 272 -6.64 -17.42 0.97
N ALA A 273 -7.00 -17.21 -0.29
CA ALA A 273 -8.04 -16.25 -0.69
C ALA A 273 -9.43 -16.58 -0.11
N LEU A 274 -9.79 -17.88 -0.05
CA LEU A 274 -11.13 -18.33 0.37
C LEU A 274 -11.53 -17.85 1.78
N PRO A 275 -10.71 -18.02 2.83
CA PRO A 275 -10.96 -17.44 4.15
C PRO A 275 -11.23 -15.93 4.15
N TYR A 276 -10.48 -15.15 3.35
CA TYR A 276 -10.66 -13.70 3.30
C TYR A 276 -12.01 -13.31 2.69
N PHE A 277 -12.45 -13.96 1.60
CA PHE A 277 -13.79 -13.71 1.05
C PHE A 277 -14.92 -14.12 2.00
N ARG A 278 -14.74 -15.21 2.75
CA ARG A 278 -15.70 -15.62 3.78
C ARG A 278 -15.82 -14.59 4.88
N GLU A 279 -14.69 -14.08 5.35
CA GLU A 279 -14.68 -13.03 6.36
C GLU A 279 -15.28 -11.73 5.83
N TYR A 280 -14.98 -11.36 4.58
CA TYR A 280 -15.62 -10.24 3.90
C TYR A 280 -17.14 -10.35 3.97
N LEU A 281 -17.70 -11.49 3.54
CA LEU A 281 -19.14 -11.73 3.57
C LEU A 281 -19.73 -11.72 4.99
N ARG A 282 -18.93 -12.03 6.01
CA ARG A 282 -19.32 -11.98 7.42
C ARG A 282 -19.42 -10.54 7.94
N VAL A 283 -18.49 -9.66 7.55
CA VAL A 283 -18.35 -8.31 8.14
C VAL A 283 -18.86 -7.16 7.27
N ALA A 284 -18.95 -7.34 5.96
CA ALA A 284 -19.21 -6.24 5.02
C ALA A 284 -20.66 -5.71 5.02
N GLY A 285 -21.57 -6.32 5.80
CA GLY A 285 -22.96 -5.87 5.93
C GLY A 285 -23.70 -5.81 4.58
N SER A 286 -24.40 -4.70 4.35
CA SER A 286 -25.05 -4.38 3.06
C SER A 286 -24.07 -3.64 2.14
N THR A 287 -23.44 -4.37 1.23
CA THR A 287 -22.53 -3.85 0.22
C THR A 287 -22.99 -4.32 -1.17
N PRO A 288 -22.90 -3.49 -2.22
CA PRO A 288 -23.21 -3.91 -3.59
C PRO A 288 -22.30 -5.06 -4.08
N TRP A 289 -21.12 -5.23 -3.47
CA TRP A 289 -20.11 -6.21 -3.87
C TRP A 289 -20.31 -7.60 -3.27
N ARG A 290 -21.32 -7.78 -2.40
CA ARG A 290 -21.60 -9.06 -1.73
C ARG A 290 -21.76 -10.21 -2.72
N ARG A 291 -22.59 -10.01 -3.76
CA ARG A 291 -22.84 -11.02 -4.79
C ARG A 291 -21.56 -11.41 -5.54
N ARG A 292 -20.69 -10.45 -5.82
CA ARG A 292 -19.40 -10.71 -6.49
C ARG A 292 -18.47 -11.54 -5.59
N ALA A 293 -18.40 -11.23 -4.29
CA ALA A 293 -17.67 -12.06 -3.33
C ALA A 293 -18.24 -13.49 -3.20
N GLU A 294 -19.57 -13.65 -3.24
CA GLU A 294 -20.22 -14.99 -3.24
C GLU A 294 -19.83 -15.81 -4.47
N GLU A 295 -19.72 -15.20 -5.64
CA GLU A 295 -19.23 -15.83 -6.87
C GLU A 295 -17.77 -16.32 -6.72
N HIS A 296 -16.90 -15.51 -6.11
CA HIS A 296 -15.52 -15.91 -5.80
C HIS A 296 -15.46 -17.08 -4.82
N VAL A 297 -16.26 -17.05 -3.75
CA VAL A 297 -16.35 -18.18 -2.81
C VAL A 297 -16.83 -19.44 -3.53
N ALA A 298 -17.85 -19.33 -4.39
CA ALA A 298 -18.36 -20.47 -5.15
C ALA A 298 -17.28 -21.08 -6.06
N ALA A 299 -16.52 -20.24 -6.77
CA ALA A 299 -15.41 -20.68 -7.62
C ALA A 299 -14.31 -21.36 -6.79
N LEU A 300 -13.83 -20.73 -5.72
CA LEU A 300 -12.76 -21.24 -4.87
C LEU A 300 -13.12 -22.54 -4.13
N ARG A 301 -14.40 -22.78 -3.83
CA ARG A 301 -14.85 -24.05 -3.23
C ARG A 301 -14.71 -25.24 -4.18
N THR A 302 -14.70 -25.00 -5.50
CA THR A 302 -14.51 -26.03 -6.52
C THR A 302 -13.05 -26.28 -6.88
N LEU A 303 -12.11 -25.58 -6.23
CA LEU A 303 -10.68 -25.74 -6.44
C LEU A 303 -10.23 -27.19 -6.21
N ASP A 304 -9.50 -27.76 -7.18
CA ASP A 304 -8.86 -29.07 -7.02
C ASP A 304 -7.62 -28.95 -6.12
N LEU A 305 -7.84 -28.94 -4.80
CA LEU A 305 -6.78 -28.94 -3.79
C LEU A 305 -5.84 -30.15 -3.92
N SER A 306 -6.26 -31.25 -4.57
CA SER A 306 -5.38 -32.40 -4.79
C SER A 306 -4.30 -32.13 -5.84
N ALA A 307 -4.49 -31.13 -6.70
CA ALA A 307 -3.48 -30.63 -7.62
C ALA A 307 -2.57 -29.57 -6.98
N ARG A 308 -2.95 -29.03 -5.82
CA ARG A 308 -2.21 -28.00 -5.07
C ARG A 308 -1.22 -28.64 -4.10
N TRP A 309 -0.11 -29.17 -4.60
CA TRP A 309 0.96 -29.68 -3.76
C TRP A 309 2.32 -29.35 -4.36
N SER A 310 3.36 -29.37 -3.55
CA SER A 310 4.72 -29.27 -4.08
C SER A 310 5.69 -30.18 -3.33
N GLN A 311 6.72 -30.59 -4.06
CA GLN A 311 7.84 -31.35 -3.53
C GLN A 311 8.88 -30.38 -2.98
N LEU A 312 9.26 -30.52 -1.71
CA LEU A 312 10.17 -29.59 -1.03
C LEU A 312 11.62 -30.11 -1.05
N GLN A 313 11.80 -31.38 -0.69
CA GLN A 313 13.09 -32.07 -0.65
C GLN A 313 12.87 -33.53 -0.99
N TRP A 314 13.83 -34.16 -1.67
CA TRP A 314 13.66 -35.54 -2.12
C TRP A 314 14.96 -36.19 -2.57
N THR A 315 14.96 -37.52 -2.56
CA THR A 315 15.92 -38.37 -3.29
C THR A 315 15.22 -39.28 -4.30
N ALA A 316 13.88 -39.28 -4.34
CA ALA A 316 13.06 -39.95 -5.36
C ALA A 316 12.13 -38.97 -6.08
N VAL A 317 11.92 -39.21 -7.37
CA VAL A 317 10.85 -38.59 -8.16
C VAL A 317 9.59 -39.44 -8.01
N VAL A 318 8.45 -38.78 -7.90
CA VAL A 318 7.17 -39.42 -7.56
C VAL A 318 6.19 -39.09 -8.65
N ASP A 319 5.36 -40.06 -9.01
CA ASP A 319 4.29 -39.82 -9.95
C ASP A 319 3.29 -38.81 -9.38
N ALA A 320 3.18 -37.66 -10.03
CA ALA A 320 2.26 -36.60 -9.67
C ALA A 320 0.80 -37.05 -9.72
N ALA A 321 0.44 -37.98 -10.60
CA ALA A 321 -0.90 -38.55 -10.68
C ALA A 321 -1.20 -39.45 -9.48
N ALA A 322 -0.22 -40.24 -9.03
CA ALA A 322 -0.34 -41.03 -7.80
C ALA A 322 -0.52 -40.15 -6.56
N VAL A 323 0.26 -39.07 -6.42
CA VAL A 323 0.11 -38.10 -5.31
C VAL A 323 -1.27 -37.46 -5.34
N ARG A 324 -1.71 -36.97 -6.51
CA ARG A 324 -3.04 -36.37 -6.67
C ARG A 324 -4.15 -37.34 -6.28
N THR A 325 -4.05 -38.60 -6.71
CA THR A 325 -5.01 -39.66 -6.37
C THR A 325 -5.06 -39.94 -4.87
N ALA A 326 -3.90 -39.98 -4.21
CA ALA A 326 -3.82 -40.18 -2.77
C ALA A 326 -4.42 -38.99 -2.00
N LEU A 327 -4.13 -37.75 -2.42
CA LEU A 327 -4.68 -36.54 -1.84
C LEU A 327 -6.20 -36.47 -1.99
N ARG A 328 -6.78 -36.85 -3.14
CA ARG A 328 -8.24 -36.91 -3.33
C ARG A 328 -8.95 -37.78 -2.31
N LYS A 329 -8.30 -38.85 -1.82
CA LYS A 329 -8.87 -39.76 -0.81
C LYS A 329 -8.82 -39.17 0.60
N VAL A 330 -7.76 -38.42 0.92
CA VAL A 330 -7.48 -37.93 2.27
C VAL A 330 -8.08 -36.55 2.55
N LEU A 331 -8.05 -35.66 1.55
CA LEU A 331 -8.48 -34.27 1.70
C LEU A 331 -9.90 -34.13 2.27
N PRO A 332 -10.93 -34.89 1.85
CA PRO A 332 -12.27 -34.73 2.43
C PRO A 332 -12.32 -34.92 3.96
N ALA A 333 -11.54 -35.86 4.50
CA ALA A 333 -11.47 -36.07 5.95
C ALA A 333 -10.70 -34.93 6.65
N ALA A 334 -9.59 -34.49 6.06
CA ALA A 334 -8.79 -33.39 6.59
C ALA A 334 -9.56 -32.06 6.57
N ARG A 335 -10.29 -31.76 5.49
CA ARG A 335 -11.10 -30.53 5.35
C ARG A 335 -12.24 -30.46 6.36
N ARG A 336 -12.86 -31.60 6.70
CA ARG A 336 -13.88 -31.69 7.77
C ARG A 336 -13.34 -31.28 9.13
N CYS A 337 -12.05 -31.49 9.42
CA CYS A 337 -11.43 -31.06 10.67
C CYS A 337 -11.45 -29.53 10.85
N LEU A 338 -11.56 -28.76 9.76
CA LEU A 338 -11.57 -27.30 9.79
C LEU A 338 -12.99 -26.72 9.69
N ARG A 339 -14.04 -27.55 9.72
CA ARG A 339 -15.43 -27.08 9.51
C ARG A 339 -15.87 -26.01 10.52
N ALA A 340 -15.41 -26.12 11.77
CA ALA A 340 -15.67 -25.13 12.82
C ALA A 340 -14.77 -23.89 12.75
N HIS A 341 -13.77 -23.90 11.85
CA HIS A 341 -12.74 -22.88 11.74
C HIS A 341 -12.55 -22.43 10.28
N PRO A 342 -13.55 -21.79 9.65
CA PRO A 342 -13.52 -21.41 8.24
C PRO A 342 -12.43 -20.37 7.89
N GLY A 343 -11.85 -19.72 8.90
CA GLY A 343 -10.73 -18.78 8.78
C GLY A 343 -9.33 -19.40 8.91
N LEU A 344 -9.23 -20.72 9.11
CA LEU A 344 -7.95 -21.43 9.20
C LEU A 344 -7.51 -21.97 7.85
N VAL A 345 -6.21 -21.82 7.56
CA VAL A 345 -5.50 -22.54 6.49
C VAL A 345 -4.35 -23.29 7.12
N LEU A 346 -4.34 -24.61 6.96
CA LEU A 346 -3.27 -25.47 7.44
C LEU A 346 -2.43 -25.95 6.25
N GLU A 347 -1.11 -26.02 6.42
CA GLU A 347 -0.20 -26.69 5.51
C GLU A 347 0.22 -28.01 6.14
N VAL A 348 -0.01 -29.10 5.41
CA VAL A 348 0.45 -30.43 5.80
C VAL A 348 1.77 -30.68 5.07
N ARG A 349 2.83 -30.89 5.83
CA ARG A 349 4.11 -31.40 5.37
C ARG A 349 4.17 -32.89 5.67
N TRP A 350 4.37 -33.72 4.67
CA TRP A 350 4.39 -35.17 4.84
C TRP A 350 5.70 -35.75 4.32
N VAL A 351 6.35 -36.55 5.16
CA VAL A 351 7.62 -37.23 4.84
C VAL A 351 7.37 -38.71 4.56
N HIS A 352 7.81 -39.18 3.40
CA HIS A 352 7.75 -40.59 2.96
C HIS A 352 9.16 -41.17 2.79
N GLY A 353 9.38 -42.43 3.13
CA GLY A 353 10.65 -43.10 2.83
C GLY A 353 10.86 -44.40 3.60
N SER A 354 11.66 -45.31 3.03
CA SER A 354 12.08 -46.55 3.69
C SER A 354 13.52 -46.40 4.17
N GLY A 355 13.75 -46.55 5.49
CA GLY A 355 15.10 -46.54 6.06
C GLY A 355 15.56 -45.20 6.65
N LEU A 356 14.70 -44.43 7.30
CA LEU A 356 15.10 -43.23 8.05
C LEU A 356 16.09 -43.53 9.21
N GLY A 357 16.47 -44.78 9.47
CA GLY A 357 17.37 -45.19 10.56
C GLY A 357 18.78 -44.61 10.44
N VAL A 358 19.25 -44.04 11.55
CA VAL A 358 20.61 -43.57 11.89
C VAL A 358 21.64 -43.74 10.76
N VAL A 359 21.97 -42.63 10.09
CA VAL A 359 23.16 -42.56 9.25
C VAL A 359 24.38 -42.55 10.17
N VAL A 360 25.08 -43.68 10.25
CA VAL A 360 26.46 -43.70 10.76
C VAL A 360 27.28 -42.87 9.77
N LEU A 361 27.85 -41.76 10.24
CA LEU A 361 28.81 -40.94 9.50
C LEU A 361 30.03 -41.81 9.16
N GLY A 362 30.02 -42.47 8.00
CA GLY A 362 31.24 -42.89 7.34
C GLY A 362 32.01 -41.65 6.89
N PRO A 363 33.36 -41.70 6.85
CA PRO A 363 34.15 -40.54 6.44
C PRO A 363 33.72 -40.14 5.03
N GLY A 364 33.26 -38.89 4.89
CA GLY A 364 32.80 -38.36 3.62
C GLY A 364 33.88 -38.48 2.53
N PRO A 365 33.48 -38.46 1.25
CA PRO A 365 34.46 -38.46 0.16
C PRO A 365 35.42 -37.28 0.35
N ARG A 366 36.73 -37.55 0.21
CA ARG A 366 37.78 -36.53 0.27
C ARG A 366 37.42 -35.36 -0.66
N PRO A 367 37.61 -34.11 -0.24
CA PRO A 367 37.36 -32.96 -1.12
C PRO A 367 38.21 -33.09 -2.39
N PRO A 368 37.67 -32.75 -3.58
CA PRO A 368 38.46 -32.68 -4.79
C PRO A 368 39.56 -31.62 -4.60
N GLY A 369 40.74 -31.91 -5.13
CA GLY A 369 41.89 -30.99 -5.09
C GLY A 369 41.56 -29.64 -5.75
N PRO A 370 42.32 -28.59 -5.45
CA PRO A 370 42.06 -27.24 -5.93
C PRO A 370 42.23 -27.21 -7.46
N GLY A 371 41.12 -27.24 -8.19
CA GLY A 371 41.15 -27.23 -9.66
C GLY A 371 39.83 -27.51 -10.38
N ALA A 372 38.81 -28.07 -9.71
CA ALA A 372 37.50 -28.28 -10.33
C ALA A 372 36.47 -27.26 -9.83
N GLY A 373 36.21 -26.23 -10.65
CA GLY A 373 35.07 -25.33 -10.46
C GLY A 373 33.76 -26.06 -10.72
N GLY A 374 33.24 -26.74 -9.69
CA GLY A 374 31.92 -27.35 -9.68
C GLY A 374 31.17 -26.87 -8.43
N GLY A 375 30.05 -26.17 -8.64
CA GLY A 375 29.19 -25.72 -7.55
C GLY A 375 28.83 -26.89 -6.63
N VAL A 376 29.00 -26.69 -5.33
CA VAL A 376 28.60 -27.65 -4.30
C VAL A 376 27.08 -27.77 -4.34
N ILE A 377 26.57 -28.80 -5.02
CA ILE A 377 25.18 -29.23 -4.85
C ILE A 377 25.11 -29.84 -3.45
N GLY A 378 24.64 -29.06 -2.46
CA GLY A 378 24.40 -29.57 -1.12
C GLY A 378 23.45 -30.76 -1.20
N ALA A 379 23.91 -31.94 -0.83
CA ALA A 379 23.06 -33.12 -0.73
C ALA A 379 21.94 -32.83 0.27
N ALA A 380 20.68 -32.99 -0.15
CA ALA A 380 19.53 -32.82 0.73
C ALA A 380 19.66 -33.82 1.90
N GLN A 381 19.93 -33.31 3.10
CA GLN A 381 20.03 -34.15 4.29
C GLN A 381 18.66 -34.80 4.56
N PRO A 382 18.62 -36.12 4.84
CA PRO A 382 17.38 -36.78 5.20
C PRO A 382 16.80 -36.16 6.49
N PRO A 383 15.49 -35.91 6.57
CA PRO A 383 14.85 -35.54 7.82
C PRO A 383 15.06 -36.64 8.85
N THR A 384 15.20 -36.28 10.13
CA THR A 384 15.44 -37.24 11.22
C THR A 384 14.29 -38.27 11.30
N THR A 385 14.56 -39.49 11.81
CA THR A 385 13.55 -40.57 12.01
C THR A 385 12.26 -40.10 12.69
N ALA A 386 12.35 -39.12 13.58
CA ALA A 386 11.22 -38.52 14.30
C ALA A 386 10.25 -37.73 13.39
N ALA A 387 10.58 -37.55 12.11
CA ALA A 387 9.82 -36.75 11.15
C ALA A 387 8.96 -37.57 10.17
N ALA A 388 8.93 -38.91 10.27
CA ALA A 388 8.11 -39.74 9.38
C ALA A 388 6.60 -39.48 9.58
N GLY A 389 5.88 -39.18 8.49
CA GLY A 389 4.44 -38.91 8.53
C GLY A 389 4.07 -37.42 8.49
N PRO A 390 2.80 -37.07 8.81
CA PRO A 390 2.29 -35.71 8.67
C PRO A 390 2.72 -34.80 9.82
N GLN A 391 3.26 -33.64 9.45
CA GLN A 391 3.46 -32.46 10.28
C GLN A 391 2.52 -31.37 9.77
N VAL A 392 1.83 -30.67 10.67
CA VAL A 392 0.85 -29.66 10.30
C VAL A 392 1.27 -28.32 10.86
N ARG A 393 1.23 -27.27 10.02
CA ARG A 393 1.55 -25.90 10.37
C ARG A 393 0.39 -24.99 10.01
N THR A 394 0.07 -24.02 10.86
CA THR A 394 -0.89 -22.96 10.55
C THR A 394 -0.26 -21.94 9.60
N VAL A 395 -0.86 -21.75 8.42
CA VAL A 395 -0.46 -20.73 7.45
C VAL A 395 -1.24 -19.43 7.67
N LEU A 396 -2.55 -19.56 7.90
CA LEU A 396 -3.44 -18.43 8.18
C LEU A 396 -4.35 -18.78 9.35
N ASN A 397 -4.56 -17.81 10.24
CA ASN A 397 -5.57 -17.86 11.30
C ASN A 397 -6.27 -16.52 11.44
N LEU A 398 -7.20 -16.28 10.53
CA LEU A 398 -7.90 -14.99 10.43
C LEU A 398 -8.80 -14.70 11.64
N GLY A 399 -9.40 -15.74 12.22
CA GLY A 399 -10.29 -15.61 13.37
C GLY A 399 -9.59 -15.67 14.73
N HIS A 400 -8.26 -15.79 14.75
CA HIS A 400 -7.46 -16.00 15.96
C HIS A 400 -7.98 -17.13 16.88
N THR A 401 -8.57 -18.17 16.29
CA THR A 401 -9.10 -19.32 17.04
C THR A 401 -7.97 -20.29 17.41
N ASP A 402 -8.07 -21.00 18.51
CA ASP A 402 -7.12 -22.06 18.85
C ASP A 402 -7.12 -23.17 17.77
N PRO A 403 -6.02 -23.39 17.04
CA PRO A 403 -5.97 -24.39 15.97
C PRO A 403 -5.65 -25.81 16.48
N THR A 404 -5.47 -26.02 17.79
CA THR A 404 -4.91 -27.27 18.35
C THR A 404 -5.74 -28.50 17.98
N GLU A 405 -7.06 -28.47 18.18
CA GLU A 405 -7.94 -29.60 17.86
C GLU A 405 -8.01 -29.87 16.35
N ALA A 406 -8.16 -28.82 15.54
CA ALA A 406 -8.18 -28.91 14.09
C ALA A 406 -6.86 -29.48 13.54
N THR A 407 -5.73 -29.08 14.14
CA THR A 407 -4.38 -29.57 13.81
C THR A 407 -4.25 -31.05 14.13
N ALA A 408 -4.62 -31.47 15.35
CA ALA A 408 -4.57 -32.88 15.75
C ALA A 408 -5.48 -33.77 14.88
N CYS A 409 -6.69 -33.32 14.59
CA CYS A 409 -7.61 -34.00 13.67
C CYS A 409 -7.01 -34.11 12.26
N THR A 410 -6.38 -33.05 11.74
CA THR A 410 -5.75 -33.03 10.42
C THR A 410 -4.56 -33.99 10.35
N VAL A 411 -3.72 -34.04 11.39
CA VAL A 411 -2.64 -35.05 11.52
C VAL A 411 -3.23 -36.45 11.44
N ALA A 412 -4.27 -36.76 12.23
CA ALA A 412 -4.90 -38.07 12.23
C ALA A 412 -5.52 -38.44 10.86
N ALA A 413 -6.18 -37.49 10.20
CA ALA A 413 -6.78 -37.69 8.88
C ALA A 413 -5.70 -37.98 7.81
N THR A 414 -4.58 -37.28 7.86
CA THR A 414 -3.52 -37.34 6.85
C THR A 414 -2.53 -38.48 7.05
N ARG A 415 -2.50 -39.13 8.22
CA ARG A 415 -1.74 -40.38 8.42
C ARG A 415 -2.16 -41.50 7.45
N LYS A 416 -3.39 -41.46 6.95
CA LYS A 416 -3.92 -42.42 5.97
C LYS A 416 -3.45 -42.16 4.53
N LEU A 417 -2.60 -41.17 4.30
CA LEU A 417 -2.03 -40.90 2.98
C LEU A 417 -1.15 -42.07 2.57
N ALA A 418 -1.60 -42.80 1.55
CA ALA A 418 -0.90 -43.94 1.00
C ALA A 418 -0.25 -43.55 -0.34
N LEU A 419 1.08 -43.46 -0.36
CA LEU A 419 1.86 -43.30 -1.57
C LEU A 419 2.55 -44.62 -1.96
N PRO A 420 2.90 -44.80 -3.25
CA PRO A 420 3.71 -45.93 -3.68
C PRO A 420 4.99 -46.09 -2.86
N ALA A 421 5.43 -47.34 -2.67
CA ALA A 421 6.69 -47.62 -1.98
C ALA A 421 7.86 -47.02 -2.76
N LEU A 422 8.80 -46.40 -2.05
CA LEU A 422 10.04 -45.90 -2.62
C LEU A 422 11.12 -46.98 -2.60
N ALA A 423 12.12 -46.81 -3.47
CA ALA A 423 13.36 -47.58 -3.41
C ALA A 423 14.00 -47.47 -2.00
N LYS A 424 14.75 -48.49 -1.61
CA LYS A 424 15.41 -48.54 -0.29
C LYS A 424 16.37 -47.35 -0.13
N GLY A 425 16.22 -46.59 0.97
CA GLY A 425 17.02 -45.39 1.26
C GLY A 425 16.53 -44.13 0.53
N ALA A 426 15.51 -44.24 -0.32
CA ALA A 426 14.89 -43.08 -0.95
C ALA A 426 13.77 -42.49 -0.09
N TRP A 427 13.65 -41.16 -0.13
CA TRP A 427 12.68 -40.40 0.64
C TRP A 427 12.19 -39.17 -0.13
N MET A 428 11.07 -38.62 0.31
CA MET A 428 10.55 -37.34 -0.18
C MET A 428 9.86 -36.59 0.96
N GLN A 429 9.75 -35.27 0.77
CA GLN A 429 8.87 -34.42 1.54
C GLN A 429 7.92 -33.67 0.60
N LEU A 430 6.63 -33.85 0.82
CA LEU A 430 5.57 -33.15 0.09
C LEU A 430 4.86 -32.15 1.01
N ARG A 431 4.35 -31.06 0.44
CA ARG A 431 3.45 -30.13 1.11
C ARG A 431 2.15 -29.95 0.35
N PHE A 432 1.04 -29.80 1.06
CA PHE A 432 -0.27 -29.48 0.48
C PHE A 432 -1.13 -28.70 1.49
N PRO A 433 -2.02 -27.81 1.03
CA PRO A 433 -2.90 -27.05 1.89
C PRO A 433 -4.16 -27.84 2.28
N VAL A 434 -4.72 -27.50 3.42
CA VAL A 434 -6.02 -27.95 3.92
C VAL A 434 -6.81 -26.73 4.35
N VAL A 435 -7.99 -26.58 3.78
CA VAL A 435 -8.94 -25.49 4.06
C VAL A 435 -10.35 -26.06 4.24
N ALA A 436 -11.20 -25.36 4.99
CA ALA A 436 -12.58 -25.78 5.19
C ALA A 436 -13.38 -25.80 3.88
N ASP A 437 -14.25 -26.81 3.72
CA ASP A 437 -15.20 -26.97 2.60
C ASP A 437 -16.14 -25.78 2.37
#